data_AF-A0A8J6HHX6-F1
#
_entry.id   AF-A0A8J6HHX6-F1
#
_cell.length_a   1.000
_cell.length_b   1.000
_cell.length_c   1.000
_cell.angle_alpha   90.00
_cell.angle_beta   90.00
_cell.angle_gamma   90.00
#
_symmetry.space_group_name_H-M   'P 1'
#
loop_
_entity.id
_entity.type
_entity.pdbx_description
1 polymer ?
#
loop_
_entity_poly.entity_id
_entity_poly.type
_entity_poly.pdbx_seq_one_letter_code
_entity_poly.pdbx_strand_id
1 'polypeptide(L)'
;MSKSERIREQRVARLAELKENLKKEKEEKIRSHYLGIYVLDLSRALNSKPFVTWLPPKNLGNGPEETILYTLLPGKSELVMFGGIKKDPTSLGFSVNINNQISNSLHFITAPNYVI
;
A
#
# COMPACT_ATOMS: atom_id res chain seq x y z
N MET A 1 -42.61 -14.48 -25.52
CA MET A 1 -41.16 -14.37 -25.27
C MET A 1 -40.52 -15.73 -25.49
N SER A 2 -39.63 -15.84 -26.47
CA SER A 2 -38.98 -17.08 -26.89
C SER A 2 -37.94 -17.57 -25.87
N LYS A 3 -37.70 -18.88 -25.82
CA LYS A 3 -36.67 -19.49 -24.98
C LYS A 3 -35.27 -18.90 -25.26
N SER A 4 -35.01 -18.50 -26.50
CA SER A 4 -33.76 -17.83 -26.89
C SER A 4 -33.61 -16.43 -26.30
N GLU A 5 -34.71 -15.67 -26.20
CA GLU A 5 -34.72 -14.33 -25.61
C GLU A 5 -34.42 -14.38 -24.11
N ARG A 6 -35.03 -15.33 -23.40
CA ARG A 6 -34.77 -15.55 -21.97
C ARG A 6 -33.30 -15.91 -21.67
N ILE A 7 -32.69 -16.75 -22.50
CA ILE A 7 -31.27 -17.13 -22.35
C ILE A 7 -30.37 -15.92 -22.61
N ARG A 8 -30.72 -15.08 -23.60
CA ARG A 8 -29.97 -13.86 -23.91
C ARG A 8 -30.03 -12.87 -22.75
N GLU A 9 -31.21 -12.65 -22.18
CA GLU A 9 -31.41 -11.77 -21.03
C GLU A 9 -30.63 -12.23 -19.80
N GLN A 10 -30.65 -13.51 -19.48
CA GLN A 10 -29.86 -14.08 -18.37
C GLN A 10 -28.35 -13.88 -18.55
N ARG A 11 -27.83 -14.03 -19.77
CA ARG A 11 -26.41 -13.79 -20.06
C ARG A 11 -26.04 -12.32 -19.89
N VAL A 12 -26.90 -11.40 -20.33
CA VAL A 12 -26.67 -9.96 -20.18
C VAL A 12 -26.69 -9.57 -18.69
N ALA A 13 -27.64 -10.09 -17.92
CA ALA A 13 -27.71 -9.84 -16.47
C ALA A 13 -26.44 -10.33 -15.75
N ARG A 14 -25.98 -11.55 -16.06
CA ARG A 14 -24.74 -12.12 -15.49
C ARG A 14 -23.49 -11.32 -15.85
N LEU A 15 -23.40 -10.79 -17.07
CA LEU A 15 -22.29 -9.93 -17.50
C LEU A 15 -22.32 -8.57 -16.81
N ALA A 16 -23.51 -8.02 -16.55
CA ALA A 16 -23.66 -6.78 -15.81
C ALA A 16 -23.21 -6.95 -14.34
N GLU A 17 -23.61 -8.05 -13.71
CA GLU A 17 -23.20 -8.41 -12.34
C GLU A 17 -21.67 -8.61 -12.22
N LEU A 18 -21.06 -9.34 -13.16
CA LEU A 18 -19.60 -9.50 -13.24
C LEU A 18 -18.88 -8.15 -13.38
N LYS A 19 -19.39 -7.25 -14.23
CA LYS A 19 -18.81 -5.91 -14.40
C LYS A 19 -18.95 -5.06 -13.14
N GLU A 20 -20.07 -5.15 -12.45
CA GLU A 20 -20.29 -4.42 -11.19
C GLU A 20 -19.35 -4.92 -10.09
N ASN A 21 -19.18 -6.23 -9.97
CA ASN A 21 -18.25 -6.85 -9.01
C ASN A 21 -16.79 -6.46 -9.32
N LEU A 22 -16.37 -6.50 -10.59
CA LEU A 22 -15.05 -6.04 -11.01
C LEU A 22 -14.81 -4.55 -10.72
N LYS A 23 -15.86 -3.72 -10.86
CA LYS A 23 -15.78 -2.30 -10.54
C LYS A 23 -15.64 -2.07 -9.03
N LYS A 24 -16.40 -2.81 -8.21
CA LYS A 24 -16.28 -2.78 -6.75
C LYS A 24 -14.91 -3.24 -6.27
N GLU A 25 -14.39 -4.36 -6.77
CA GLU A 25 -13.02 -4.81 -6.44
C GLU A 25 -11.95 -3.78 -6.81
N LYS A 26 -12.14 -3.08 -7.95
CA LYS A 26 -11.23 -2.03 -8.40
C LYS A 26 -11.33 -0.77 -7.53
N GLU A 27 -12.53 -0.39 -7.10
CA GLU A 27 -12.77 0.74 -6.19
C GLU A 27 -12.29 0.45 -4.76
N GLU A 28 -12.38 -0.79 -4.29
CA GLU A 28 -11.80 -1.22 -3.01
C GLU A 28 -10.27 -1.21 -3.05
N LYS A 29 -9.65 -1.66 -4.14
CA LYS A 29 -8.20 -1.51 -4.35
C LYS A 29 -7.73 -0.06 -4.38
N ILE A 30 -8.56 0.87 -4.86
CA ILE A 30 -8.23 2.31 -4.88
C ILE A 30 -8.19 2.91 -3.46
N ARG A 31 -8.82 2.29 -2.46
CA ARG A 31 -8.67 2.66 -1.03
C ARG A 31 -7.45 2.02 -0.37
N SER A 32 -6.42 1.69 -1.15
CA SER A 32 -5.13 1.27 -0.60
C SER A 32 -4.54 2.40 0.25
N HIS A 33 -4.37 2.12 1.54
CA HIS A 33 -3.54 2.96 2.40
C HIS A 33 -2.09 2.80 1.96
N TYR A 34 -1.48 3.87 1.46
CA TYR A 34 -0.08 3.87 1.06
C TYR A 34 0.79 4.45 2.17
N LEU A 35 2.01 3.92 2.31
CA LEU A 35 3.02 4.47 3.19
C LEU A 35 3.59 5.78 2.62
N GLY A 36 3.61 6.82 3.45
CA GLY A 36 4.32 8.07 3.18
C GLY A 36 5.71 8.08 3.81
N ILE A 37 6.65 8.81 3.20
CA ILE A 37 7.95 9.09 3.82
C ILE A 37 7.86 10.39 4.61
N TYR A 38 8.31 10.31 5.87
CA TYR A 38 8.51 11.45 6.75
C TYR A 38 9.96 11.46 7.21
N VAL A 39 10.61 12.62 7.10
CA VAL A 39 12.02 12.78 7.49
C VAL A 39 12.09 13.55 8.79
N LEU A 40 12.72 12.95 9.81
CA LEU A 40 13.02 13.61 11.08
C LEU A 40 14.46 14.14 11.03
N ASP A 41 14.61 15.45 11.12
CA ASP A 41 15.90 16.11 11.23
C ASP A 41 16.43 16.03 12.67
N LEU A 42 17.54 15.31 12.83
CA LEU A 42 18.25 15.09 14.09
C LEU A 42 19.51 15.98 14.25
N SER A 43 19.77 16.90 13.32
CA SER A 43 20.98 17.75 13.30
C SER A 43 21.23 18.52 14.59
N ARG A 44 20.17 18.78 15.38
CA ARG A 44 20.22 19.54 16.64
C ARG A 44 19.91 18.70 17.88
N ALA A 45 19.82 17.37 17.73
CA ALA A 45 19.46 16.47 18.82
C ALA A 45 20.48 16.47 19.97
N LEU A 46 21.76 16.76 19.68
CA LEU A 46 22.85 16.73 20.65
C LEU A 46 23.35 18.14 21.06
N ASN A 47 22.63 19.19 20.68
CA ASN A 47 23.02 20.56 21.02
C ASN A 47 22.75 20.87 22.50
N SER A 48 23.36 21.95 23.00
CA SER A 48 23.15 22.45 24.37
C SER A 48 21.68 22.75 24.69
N LYS A 49 20.88 23.11 23.67
CA LYS A 49 19.41 23.18 23.71
C LYS A 49 18.87 22.20 22.67
N PRO A 50 18.62 20.94 23.03
CA PRO A 50 18.34 19.88 22.08
C PRO A 50 16.93 19.98 21.52
N PHE A 51 16.80 19.76 20.21
CA PHE A 51 15.50 19.58 19.55
C PHE A 51 15.63 18.87 18.22
N VAL A 52 14.50 18.37 17.73
CA VAL A 52 14.35 17.69 16.44
C VAL A 52 13.24 18.34 15.64
N THR A 53 13.21 18.16 14.32
CA THR A 53 12.21 18.78 13.46
C THR A 53 11.74 17.82 12.39
N TRP A 54 10.42 17.65 12.26
CA TRP A 54 9.85 16.95 11.11
C TRP A 54 9.95 17.86 9.88
N LEU A 55 10.61 17.39 8.83
CA LEU A 55 10.67 18.12 7.56
C LEU A 55 9.34 18.00 6.81
N PRO A 56 8.93 19.03 6.05
CA PRO A 56 7.70 18.99 5.27
C PRO A 56 7.67 17.77 4.34
N PRO A 57 6.55 17.01 4.30
CA PRO A 57 6.45 15.85 3.43
C PRO A 57 6.57 16.28 1.97
N LYS A 58 7.45 15.62 1.22
CA LYS A 58 7.49 15.74 -0.22
C LYS A 58 6.50 14.72 -0.78
N ASN A 59 5.55 15.17 -1.59
CA ASN A 59 4.56 14.29 -2.21
C ASN A 59 5.26 13.30 -3.15
N LEU A 60 5.57 12.11 -2.63
CA LEU A 60 5.97 10.95 -3.41
C LEU A 60 4.66 10.34 -3.90
N GLY A 61 4.27 10.67 -5.14
CA GLY A 61 2.92 10.47 -5.65
C GLY A 61 2.35 9.06 -5.60
N ASN A 62 3.17 8.02 -5.33
CA ASN A 62 2.75 6.64 -5.10
C ASN A 62 3.72 5.94 -4.13
N GLY A 63 3.27 5.65 -2.91
CA GLY A 63 4.04 4.88 -1.91
C GLY A 63 3.74 3.37 -1.97
N PRO A 64 4.51 2.52 -1.26
CA PRO A 64 4.16 1.11 -1.06
C PRO A 64 2.83 0.94 -0.32
N GLU A 65 2.13 -0.18 -0.52
CA GLU A 65 0.95 -0.52 0.30
C GLU A 65 1.34 -0.64 1.79
N GLU A 66 0.42 -0.29 2.69
CA GLU A 66 0.60 -0.43 4.14
C GLU A 66 0.88 -1.90 4.50
N THR A 67 2.09 -2.15 4.97
CA THR A 67 2.53 -3.44 5.52
C THR A 67 3.23 -3.19 6.85
N ILE A 68 3.34 -4.23 7.67
CA ILE A 68 4.11 -4.22 8.93
C ILE A 68 5.29 -5.20 8.82
N LEU A 69 6.27 -5.09 9.73
CA LEU A 69 7.43 -6.01 9.79
C LEU A 69 8.23 -6.09 8.48
N TYR A 70 8.23 -5.03 7.68
CA TYR A 70 9.11 -4.88 6.53
C TYR A 70 10.50 -4.44 6.98
N THR A 71 11.48 -4.62 6.11
CA THR A 71 12.85 -4.14 6.30
C THR A 71 13.10 -2.93 5.41
N LEU A 72 13.78 -1.92 5.94
CA LEU A 72 14.27 -0.76 5.19
C LEU A 72 15.79 -0.82 5.08
N LEU A 73 16.30 -0.68 3.86
CA LEU A 73 17.72 -0.72 3.55
C LEU A 73 18.17 0.59 2.89
N PRO A 74 19.21 1.25 3.41
CA PRO A 74 19.79 2.43 2.78
C PRO A 74 20.57 2.07 1.51
N GLY A 75 20.24 2.72 0.39
CA GLY A 75 20.96 2.66 -0.89
C GLY A 75 21.66 3.98 -1.25
N LYS A 76 22.32 4.05 -2.42
CA LYS A 76 23.14 5.22 -2.82
C LYS A 76 22.35 6.49 -3.22
N SER A 77 21.03 6.40 -3.31
CA SER A 77 20.11 7.53 -3.56
C SER A 77 18.65 7.12 -3.33
N GLU A 78 18.45 5.99 -2.67
CA GLU A 78 17.18 5.31 -2.57
C GLU A 78 17.09 4.60 -1.23
N LEU A 79 15.87 4.53 -0.70
CA LEU A 79 15.53 3.68 0.41
C LEU A 79 14.82 2.45 -0.16
N VAL A 80 15.39 1.27 0.06
CA VAL A 80 14.80 0.01 -0.42
C VAL A 80 13.96 -0.58 0.70
N MET A 81 12.67 -0.74 0.45
CA MET A 81 11.77 -1.47 1.33
C MET A 81 11.61 -2.90 0.80
N PHE A 82 11.86 -3.88 1.66
CA PHE A 82 11.75 -5.30 1.34
C PHE A 82 10.82 -6.00 2.32
N GLY A 83 9.94 -6.82 1.75
CA GLY A 83 9.12 -7.75 2.51
C GLY A 83 7.89 -7.11 3.17
N GLY A 84 7.48 -7.68 4.31
CA GLY A 84 6.40 -7.18 5.14
C GLY A 84 5.17 -8.08 5.13
N ILE A 85 4.26 -7.83 6.07
CA ILE A 85 2.98 -8.52 6.22
C ILE A 85 1.88 -7.49 5.96
N LYS A 86 0.97 -7.79 5.02
CA LYS A 86 -0.21 -6.98 4.76
C LYS A 86 -1.11 -6.99 5.98
N LYS A 87 -1.48 -5.82 6.45
CA LYS A 87 -2.42 -5.66 7.56
C LYS A 87 -3.83 -5.80 7.01
N ASP A 88 -4.47 -6.95 7.24
CA ASP A 88 -5.89 -7.10 6.94
C ASP A 88 -6.70 -6.43 8.06
N PRO A 89 -7.43 -5.33 7.77
CA PRO A 89 -8.19 -4.59 8.79
C PRO A 89 -9.33 -5.42 9.42
N THR A 90 -9.72 -6.55 8.82
CA THR A 90 -10.74 -7.46 9.36
C THR A 90 -10.16 -8.54 10.29
N SER A 91 -8.85 -8.71 10.28
CA SER A 91 -8.09 -9.74 10.98
C SER A 91 -7.56 -9.22 12.33
N LEU A 92 -8.46 -8.89 13.26
CA LEU A 92 -8.09 -8.48 14.64
C LEU A 92 -7.44 -9.61 15.47
N GLY A 93 -7.27 -10.80 14.90
CA GLY A 93 -6.40 -11.86 15.40
C GLY A 93 -5.57 -12.41 14.25
N PHE A 94 -4.37 -12.91 14.54
CA PHE A 94 -3.48 -13.60 13.59
C PHE A 94 -4.07 -14.94 13.12
N SER A 95 -5.29 -14.96 12.56
CA SER A 95 -6.00 -16.19 12.27
C SER A 95 -6.00 -16.56 10.78
N VAL A 96 -5.53 -17.79 10.59
CA VAL A 96 -5.73 -18.78 9.52
C VAL A 96 -4.96 -18.64 8.20
N ASN A 97 -4.48 -17.48 7.75
CA ASN A 97 -3.67 -17.48 6.50
C ASN A 97 -2.58 -16.40 6.41
N ILE A 98 -1.67 -16.40 7.39
CA ILE A 98 -0.48 -15.53 7.39
C ILE A 98 0.30 -15.64 6.06
N ASN A 99 0.37 -16.85 5.49
CA ASN A 99 1.08 -17.10 4.23
C ASN A 99 0.59 -16.23 3.06
N ASN A 100 -0.71 -15.90 3.02
CA ASN A 100 -1.28 -15.06 1.97
C ASN A 100 -1.12 -13.56 2.25
N GLN A 101 -0.68 -13.19 3.45
CA GLN A 101 -0.43 -11.81 3.87
C GLN A 101 1.06 -11.44 3.78
N ILE A 102 1.97 -12.42 3.70
CA ILE A 102 3.40 -12.17 3.53
C ILE A 102 3.65 -11.62 2.12
N SER A 103 4.26 -10.44 2.06
CA SER A 103 4.76 -9.81 0.85
C SER A 103 6.26 -10.08 0.73
N ASN A 104 6.72 -10.47 -0.45
CA ASN A 104 8.14 -10.46 -0.83
C ASN A 104 8.43 -9.33 -1.84
N SER A 105 7.58 -8.30 -1.83
CA SER A 105 7.71 -7.18 -2.76
C SER A 105 8.93 -6.33 -2.42
N LEU A 106 9.54 -5.76 -3.45
CA LEU A 106 10.61 -4.79 -3.36
C LEU A 106 10.09 -3.45 -3.82
N HIS A 107 10.32 -2.41 -3.02
CA HIS A 107 9.99 -1.04 -3.36
C HIS A 107 11.23 -0.17 -3.25
N PHE A 108 11.51 0.58 -4.32
CA PHE A 108 12.61 1.54 -4.37
C PHE A 108 12.02 2.93 -4.18
N ILE A 109 12.38 3.59 -3.09
CA ILE A 109 11.86 4.91 -2.77
C ILE A 109 12.98 5.93 -2.95
N THR A 110 12.90 6.69 -4.03
CA THR A 110 13.88 7.73 -4.35
C THR A 110 13.75 8.88 -3.35
N ALA A 111 14.80 9.11 -2.56
CA ALA A 111 14.87 10.25 -1.67
C ALA A 111 15.48 11.44 -2.43
N PRO A 112 14.85 12.63 -2.43
CA PRO A 112 15.26 13.74 -3.28
C PRO A 112 16.57 14.42 -2.89
N ASN A 113 17.26 13.99 -1.82
CA ASN A 113 18.70 14.18 -1.54
C ASN A 113 19.00 13.59 -0.16
N TYR A 114 20.17 12.92 -0.04
CA TYR A 114 20.83 12.43 1.19
C TYR A 114 19.91 12.30 2.42
N VAL A 115 19.16 11.20 2.49
CA VAL A 115 18.43 10.78 3.70
C VAL A 115 19.03 9.46 4.15
N ILE A 116 20.24 9.51 4.72
CA ILE A 116 20.82 8.47 5.58
C ILE A 116 21.74 9.15 6.59
#